data_AF-A0A7Y5TVA6-F1
#
_entry.id   AF-A0A7Y5TVA6-F1
#
_cell.length_a   1.000
_cell.length_b   1.000
_cell.length_c   1.000
_cell.angle_alpha   90.00
_cell.angle_beta   90.00
_cell.angle_gamma   90.00
#
_symmetry.space_group_name_H-M   'P 1'
#
loop_
_entity.id
_entity.type
_entity.pdbx_description
1 polymer ?
#
loop_
_entity_poly.entity_id
_entity_poly.type
_entity_poly.pdbx_seq_one_letter_code
_entity_poly.pdbx_strand_id
1 'polypeptide(L)'
;MSSTTPPVDPRAPLPPAVVILGNDAQLAARPATPVQLAHACLAAGFRAAIPASWGDELVAAATLGVIESRSVRPVIHCACPHVARRMLAVGTELAANLVSLVAPPVAAAKYLRSHATEGIRVTYVGRCPAASDDSIDARLTPEELLAQLAERGIDLLDQPEVFESVIPPDRRRHYSLPGGLPAPEQLWNRTGLRVETLSGDDFTTDVAERVLSRADVLIDAALATGCVCSGAIRGAPAADARTIVASLEPPRSPTAVIEERGTPPMEVPIPIVARTVSDLAIVSPSRGLPASRVERELPPVLAILQPPTGATEAHPRRPRLTPPGSPVVAGPPQAASAASPPPPRRR
;
A
#
# COMPACT_ATOMS: atom_id res chain seq x y z
N MET A 1 42.53 -0.73 8.48
CA MET A 1 41.83 -1.78 9.24
C MET A 1 41.00 -2.57 8.23
N SER A 2 41.52 -3.71 7.78
CA SER A 2 40.86 -4.52 6.75
C SER A 2 39.68 -5.27 7.39
N SER A 3 38.47 -4.93 6.97
CA SER A 3 37.24 -5.64 7.34
C SER A 3 37.21 -6.97 6.60
N THR A 4 37.64 -8.04 7.26
CA THR A 4 37.52 -9.41 6.75
C THR A 4 36.08 -9.85 6.93
N THR A 5 35.29 -9.83 5.85
CA THR A 5 33.95 -10.44 5.83
C THR A 5 34.09 -11.93 6.14
N PRO A 6 33.37 -12.47 7.15
CA PRO A 6 33.48 -13.87 7.50
C PRO A 6 32.99 -14.77 6.35
N PRO A 7 33.57 -15.97 6.18
CA PRO A 7 33.17 -16.91 5.15
C PRO A 7 31.72 -17.36 5.37
N VAL A 8 30.89 -17.25 4.33
CA VAL A 8 29.50 -17.72 4.32
C VAL A 8 29.52 -19.25 4.30
N ASP A 9 28.95 -19.88 5.33
CA ASP A 9 28.77 -21.34 5.37
C ASP A 9 27.75 -21.76 4.28
N PRO A 10 28.16 -22.52 3.24
CA PRO A 10 27.27 -22.96 2.16
C PRO A 10 26.18 -23.94 2.62
N ARG A 11 26.19 -24.37 3.89
CA ARG A 11 25.18 -25.25 4.50
C ARG A 11 24.18 -24.50 5.40
N ALA A 12 24.38 -23.20 5.64
CA ALA A 12 23.41 -22.42 6.39
C ALA A 12 22.08 -22.34 5.60
N PRO A 13 20.92 -22.56 6.24
CA PRO A 13 19.63 -22.36 5.59
C PRO A 13 19.55 -20.93 5.04
N LEU A 14 19.13 -20.79 3.78
CA LEU A 14 18.90 -19.46 3.22
C LEU A 14 17.82 -18.76 4.06
N PRO A 15 17.98 -17.45 4.31
CA PRO A 15 16.96 -16.68 5.02
C PRO A 15 15.63 -16.77 4.26
N PRO A 16 14.49 -16.79 4.97
CA PRO A 16 13.20 -16.86 4.31
C PRO A 16 13.00 -15.69 3.33
N ALA A 17 12.53 -16.00 2.13
CA ALA A 17 12.27 -15.00 1.09
C ALA A 17 10.83 -14.49 1.18
N VAL A 18 10.67 -13.18 1.18
CA VAL A 18 9.38 -12.48 1.14
C VAL A 18 9.35 -11.61 -0.11
N VAL A 19 8.20 -11.52 -0.77
CA VAL A 19 8.00 -10.65 -1.93
C VAL A 19 7.03 -9.53 -1.59
N ILE A 20 7.38 -8.29 -1.94
CA ILE A 20 6.48 -7.12 -1.93
C ILE A 20 6.00 -6.88 -3.35
N LEU A 21 4.69 -6.95 -3.57
CA LEU A 21 4.06 -6.80 -4.88
C LEU A 21 3.58 -5.36 -5.07
N GLY A 22 4.26 -4.61 -5.95
CA GLY A 22 3.89 -3.26 -6.36
C GLY A 22 2.52 -3.17 -7.03
N ASN A 23 1.91 -2.00 -7.00
CA ASN A 23 0.62 -1.76 -7.66
C ASN A 23 0.70 -2.02 -9.17
N ASP A 24 1.82 -1.68 -9.82
CA ASP A 24 2.07 -1.99 -11.22
C ASP A 24 2.23 -3.49 -11.50
N ALA A 25 2.76 -4.26 -10.56
CA ALA A 25 2.81 -5.72 -10.67
C ALA A 25 1.40 -6.34 -10.62
N GLN A 26 0.53 -5.84 -9.74
CA GLN A 26 -0.87 -6.27 -9.69
C GLN A 26 -1.62 -5.90 -10.98
N LEU A 27 -1.37 -4.71 -11.54
CA LEU A 27 -1.97 -4.28 -12.79
C LEU A 27 -1.49 -5.11 -14.00
N ALA A 28 -0.22 -5.53 -13.99
CA ALA A 28 0.39 -6.34 -15.05
C ALA A 28 -0.08 -7.80 -15.03
N ALA A 29 -0.48 -8.32 -13.86
CA ALA A 29 -0.97 -9.69 -13.72
C ALA A 29 -2.39 -9.91 -14.27
N ARG A 30 -3.09 -8.85 -14.68
CA ARG A 30 -4.45 -8.96 -15.23
C ARG A 30 -4.49 -9.88 -16.47
N PRO A 31 -5.51 -10.74 -16.60
CA PRO A 31 -6.77 -10.75 -15.85
C PRO A 31 -6.73 -11.47 -14.48
N ALA A 32 -5.60 -12.05 -14.08
CA ALA A 32 -5.50 -12.69 -12.77
C ALA A 32 -5.70 -11.68 -11.64
N THR A 33 -6.35 -12.13 -10.57
CA THR A 33 -6.60 -11.32 -9.37
C THR A 33 -5.32 -11.11 -8.57
N PRO A 34 -5.23 -10.07 -7.72
CA PRO A 34 -4.11 -9.94 -6.79
C PRO A 34 -3.92 -11.13 -5.85
N VAL A 35 -5.00 -11.86 -5.53
CA VAL A 35 -4.93 -13.07 -4.70
C VAL A 35 -4.25 -14.21 -5.47
N GLN A 36 -4.61 -14.39 -6.75
CA GLN A 36 -3.94 -15.36 -7.62
C GLN A 36 -2.45 -15.07 -7.80
N LEU A 37 -2.08 -13.81 -8.00
CA LEU A 37 -0.67 -13.40 -8.07
C LEU A 37 0.09 -13.71 -6.77
N ALA A 38 -0.55 -13.48 -5.62
CA ALA A 38 0.04 -13.81 -4.33
C ALA A 38 0.24 -15.32 -4.16
N HIS A 39 -0.76 -16.15 -4.50
CA HIS A 39 -0.64 -17.62 -4.48
C HIS A 39 0.44 -18.12 -5.44
N ALA A 40 0.56 -17.55 -6.64
CA ALA A 40 1.63 -17.89 -7.57
C ALA A 40 3.02 -17.61 -6.98
N CYS A 41 3.17 -16.52 -6.24
CA CYS A 41 4.41 -16.22 -5.53
C CYS A 41 4.70 -17.24 -4.42
N LEU A 42 3.68 -17.66 -3.67
CA LEU A 42 3.83 -18.73 -2.67
C LEU A 42 4.25 -20.04 -3.34
N ALA A 43 3.61 -20.42 -4.45
CA ALA A 43 3.97 -21.58 -5.26
C ALA A 43 5.40 -21.49 -5.82
N ALA A 44 5.89 -20.28 -6.09
CA ALA A 44 7.28 -20.04 -6.52
C ALA A 44 8.32 -20.14 -5.38
N GLY A 45 7.87 -20.35 -4.14
CA GLY A 45 8.74 -20.56 -2.97
C GLY A 45 8.97 -19.31 -2.11
N PHE A 46 8.26 -18.20 -2.34
CA PHE A 46 8.23 -17.11 -1.38
C PHE A 46 7.43 -17.54 -0.14
N ARG A 47 7.94 -17.21 1.05
CA ARG A 47 7.28 -17.48 2.33
C ARG A 47 6.04 -16.62 2.54
N ALA A 48 6.05 -15.40 1.99
CA ALA A 48 4.92 -14.48 2.03
C ALA A 48 4.93 -13.56 0.81
N ALA A 49 3.73 -13.18 0.36
CA ALA A 49 3.50 -12.16 -0.65
C ALA A 49 2.76 -10.99 0.00
N ILE A 50 3.44 -9.85 0.08
CA ILE A 50 3.00 -8.65 0.79
C ILE A 50 2.45 -7.65 -0.23
N PRO A 51 1.20 -7.17 -0.08
CA PRO A 51 0.64 -6.20 -1.00
C PRO A 51 1.28 -4.82 -0.82
N ALA A 52 1.36 -4.05 -1.92
CA ALA A 52 1.82 -2.64 -1.89
C ALA A 52 1.04 -1.77 -0.90
N SER A 53 -0.22 -2.10 -0.62
CA SER A 53 -1.05 -1.37 0.34
C SER A 53 -0.43 -1.31 1.73
N TRP A 54 0.43 -2.27 2.11
CA TRP A 54 1.12 -2.21 3.40
C TRP A 54 2.03 -0.99 3.50
N GLY A 55 2.81 -0.75 2.45
CA GLY A 55 3.66 0.42 2.35
C GLY A 55 2.86 1.71 2.30
N ASP A 56 1.75 1.70 1.56
CA ASP A 56 0.90 2.87 1.42
C ASP A 56 0.26 3.29 2.75
N GLU A 57 -0.20 2.35 3.57
CA GLU A 57 -0.78 2.63 4.90
C GLU A 57 0.24 3.27 5.84
N LEU A 58 1.47 2.73 5.87
CA LEU A 58 2.56 3.28 6.69
C LEU A 58 2.91 4.71 6.29
N VAL A 59 3.00 4.98 4.98
CA VAL A 59 3.28 6.32 4.46
C VAL A 59 2.13 7.29 4.74
N ALA A 60 0.87 6.85 4.61
CA ALA A 60 -0.30 7.68 4.91
C ALA A 60 -0.38 8.02 6.39
N ALA A 61 -0.17 7.05 7.28
CA ALA A 61 -0.16 7.28 8.73
C ALA A 61 0.94 8.26 9.13
N ALA A 62 2.16 8.09 8.60
CA ALA A 62 3.26 9.02 8.81
C ALA A 62 2.94 10.42 8.28
N THR A 63 2.34 10.53 7.10
CA THR A 63 1.91 11.82 6.51
C THR A 63 0.95 12.56 7.44
N LEU A 64 -0.07 11.85 7.97
CA LEU A 64 -1.04 12.44 8.90
C LEU A 64 -0.35 12.97 10.17
N GLY A 65 0.57 12.20 10.75
CA GLY A 65 1.35 12.62 11.92
C GLY A 65 2.23 13.85 11.65
N VAL A 66 2.88 13.92 10.49
CA VAL A 66 3.69 15.09 10.10
C VAL A 66 2.82 16.32 9.94
N ILE A 67 1.68 16.22 9.24
CA ILE A 67 0.81 17.36 8.96
C ILE A 67 0.25 17.99 10.24
N GLU A 68 -0.14 17.18 11.23
CA GLU A 68 -0.68 17.66 12.50
C GLU A 68 0.28 18.60 13.25
N SER A 69 1.59 18.38 13.10
CA SER A 69 2.62 19.19 13.75
C SER A 69 3.10 20.39 12.91
N ARG A 70 2.60 20.54 11.67
CA ARG A 70 3.17 21.45 10.68
C ARG A 70 2.35 22.73 10.52
N SER A 71 3.00 23.89 10.61
CA SER A 71 2.37 25.22 10.45
C SER A 71 2.44 25.80 9.03
N VAL A 72 3.36 25.31 8.18
CA VAL A 72 3.53 25.81 6.81
C VAL A 72 2.39 25.31 5.90
N ARG A 73 1.87 26.21 5.06
CA ARG A 73 0.78 25.94 4.10
C ARG A 73 1.08 26.52 2.71
N PRO A 74 0.60 25.88 1.63
CA PRO A 74 0.00 24.54 1.57
C PRO A 74 1.01 23.45 1.93
N VAL A 75 0.55 22.23 2.19
CA VAL A 75 1.44 21.07 2.38
C VAL A 75 1.51 20.30 1.07
N ILE A 76 2.71 19.95 0.61
CA ILE A 76 2.91 19.14 -0.61
C ILE A 76 3.29 17.73 -0.19
N HIS A 77 2.41 16.77 -0.47
CA HIS A 77 2.65 15.36 -0.22
C HIS A 77 3.62 14.79 -1.27
N CYS A 78 4.82 14.43 -0.82
CA CYS A 78 5.78 13.68 -1.61
C CYS A 78 6.02 12.32 -0.95
N ALA A 79 5.27 11.32 -1.40
CA ALA A 79 5.41 9.95 -0.90
C ALA A 79 6.84 9.39 -1.03
N CYS A 80 7.70 9.95 -1.90
CA CYS A 80 9.08 9.48 -2.02
C CYS A 80 10.07 10.57 -2.47
N PRO A 81 11.39 10.33 -2.32
CA PRO A 81 12.44 11.27 -2.74
C PRO A 81 12.42 11.60 -4.23
N HIS A 82 11.89 10.73 -5.10
CA HIS A 82 11.82 11.02 -6.53
C HIS A 82 10.74 12.04 -6.87
N VAL A 83 9.57 11.96 -6.21
CA VAL A 83 8.53 12.99 -6.33
C VAL A 83 9.05 14.30 -5.77
N ALA A 84 9.71 14.25 -4.60
CA ALA A 84 10.34 15.43 -4.01
C ALA A 84 11.37 16.10 -4.94
N ARG A 85 12.27 15.33 -5.57
CA ARG A 85 13.24 15.87 -6.56
C ARG A 85 12.55 16.52 -7.75
N ARG A 86 11.49 15.90 -8.30
CA ARG A 86 10.71 16.47 -9.41
C ARG A 86 10.01 17.76 -8.99
N MET A 87 9.50 17.84 -7.78
CA MET A 87 8.94 19.07 -7.22
C MET A 87 10.00 20.16 -7.05
N LEU A 88 11.17 19.84 -6.49
CA LEU A 88 12.24 20.81 -6.29
C LEU A 88 12.88 21.29 -7.60
N ALA A 89 12.76 20.54 -8.69
CA ALA A 89 13.14 21.00 -10.02
C ALA A 89 12.26 22.17 -10.51
N VAL A 90 11.03 22.31 -10.00
CA VAL A 90 10.17 23.47 -10.25
C VAL A 90 10.67 24.70 -9.48
N GLY A 91 11.11 24.51 -8.23
CA GLY A 91 11.68 25.57 -7.40
C GLY A 91 12.15 25.06 -6.05
N THR A 92 13.36 25.44 -5.64
CA THR A 92 13.96 25.01 -4.36
C THR A 92 13.22 25.56 -3.14
N GLU A 93 12.54 26.70 -3.27
CA GLU A 93 11.71 27.31 -2.22
C GLU A 93 10.56 26.42 -1.77
N LEU A 94 10.13 25.47 -2.62
CA LEU A 94 9.07 24.52 -2.28
C LEU A 94 9.47 23.56 -1.15
N ALA A 95 10.77 23.45 -0.83
CA ALA A 95 11.28 22.58 0.23
C ALA A 95 10.55 22.78 1.56
N ALA A 96 10.20 24.02 1.92
CA ALA A 96 9.48 24.32 3.15
C ALA A 96 8.05 23.72 3.19
N ASN A 97 7.45 23.48 2.02
CA ASN A 97 6.11 22.92 1.87
C ASN A 97 6.13 21.39 1.73
N LEU A 98 7.28 20.76 1.41
CA LEU A 98 7.34 19.32 1.15
C LEU A 98 7.28 18.47 2.43
N VAL A 99 6.40 17.48 2.42
CA VAL A 99 6.49 16.30 3.30
C VAL A 99 7.23 15.22 2.52
N SER A 100 8.46 14.93 2.95
CA SER A 100 9.36 13.98 2.28
C SER A 100 9.47 12.69 3.08
N LEU A 101 8.88 11.62 2.56
CA LEU A 101 8.86 10.30 3.18
C LEU A 101 9.61 9.26 2.32
N VAL A 102 9.85 8.08 2.87
CA VAL A 102 10.24 6.90 2.08
C VAL A 102 9.09 6.45 1.17
N ALA A 103 9.45 5.88 0.01
CA ALA A 103 8.45 5.30 -0.89
C ALA A 103 7.70 4.11 -0.23
N PRO A 104 6.44 3.84 -0.61
CA PRO A 104 5.70 2.69 -0.12
C PRO A 104 6.46 1.34 -0.10
N PRO A 105 7.17 0.90 -1.15
CA PRO A 105 7.92 -0.36 -1.09
C PRO A 105 9.04 -0.35 -0.03
N VAL A 106 9.65 0.81 0.21
CA VAL A 106 10.69 0.97 1.25
C VAL A 106 10.06 0.99 2.64
N ALA A 107 8.91 1.65 2.81
CA ALA A 107 8.16 1.62 4.07
C ALA A 107 7.79 0.19 4.46
N ALA A 108 7.23 -0.59 3.52
CA ALA A 108 6.90 -1.99 3.73
C ALA A 108 8.13 -2.84 4.07
N ALA A 109 9.24 -2.68 3.33
CA ALA A 109 10.46 -3.42 3.59
C ALA A 109 11.04 -3.13 4.99
N LYS A 110 11.11 -1.84 5.38
CA LYS A 110 11.57 -1.42 6.72
C LYS A 110 10.68 -1.99 7.83
N TYR A 111 9.36 -1.94 7.62
CA TYR A 111 8.39 -2.51 8.56
C TYR A 111 8.55 -4.03 8.72
N LEU A 112 8.69 -4.77 7.61
CA LEU A 112 8.88 -6.23 7.66
C LEU A 112 10.16 -6.59 8.42
N ARG A 113 11.25 -5.84 8.21
CA ARG A 113 12.52 -6.07 8.91
C ARG A 113 12.44 -5.75 10.40
N SER A 114 11.70 -4.72 10.81
CA SER A 114 11.57 -4.38 12.24
C SER A 114 10.71 -5.38 13.01
N HIS A 115 9.88 -6.17 12.32
CA HIS A 115 8.99 -7.16 12.92
C HIS A 115 9.43 -8.62 12.68
N ALA A 116 10.48 -8.84 11.89
CA ALA A 116 11.03 -10.16 11.68
C ALA A 116 11.88 -10.59 12.89
N THR A 117 11.62 -11.78 13.42
CA THR A 117 12.42 -12.39 14.50
C THR A 117 13.75 -12.96 13.98
N GLU A 118 13.82 -13.24 12.68
CA GLU A 118 14.98 -13.75 11.97
C GLU A 118 15.28 -12.87 10.75
N GLY A 119 16.50 -12.98 10.18
CA GLY A 119 16.83 -12.26 8.96
C GLY A 119 15.97 -12.73 7.78
N ILE A 120 15.30 -11.80 7.10
CA ILE A 120 14.50 -12.08 5.89
C ILE A 120 15.19 -11.53 4.65
N ARG A 121 14.95 -12.20 3.51
CA ARG A 121 15.27 -11.68 2.19
C ARG A 121 14.04 -11.04 1.57
N VAL A 122 14.10 -9.73 1.31
CA VAL A 122 12.99 -8.93 0.75
C VAL A 122 13.22 -8.70 -0.74
N THR A 123 12.34 -9.24 -1.57
CA THR A 123 12.28 -8.96 -3.00
C THR A 123 11.13 -7.98 -3.26
N TYR A 124 11.38 -6.89 -3.98
CA TYR A 124 10.32 -6.03 -4.48
C TYR A 124 10.04 -6.32 -5.96
N VAL A 125 8.76 -6.43 -6.33
CA VAL A 125 8.32 -6.56 -7.72
C VAL A 125 7.57 -5.30 -8.13
N GLY A 126 8.15 -4.55 -9.05
CA GLY A 126 7.57 -3.30 -9.56
C GLY A 126 8.63 -2.33 -10.06
N ARG A 127 8.18 -1.20 -10.60
CA ARG A 127 9.02 -0.22 -11.31
C ARG A 127 9.36 1.02 -10.48
N CYS A 128 9.12 1.00 -9.18
CA CYS A 128 9.46 2.14 -8.32
C CYS A 128 10.97 2.35 -8.22
N PRO A 129 11.52 3.50 -8.64
CA PRO A 129 12.97 3.74 -8.60
C PRO A 129 13.53 3.84 -7.17
N ALA A 130 12.69 4.22 -6.19
CA ALA A 130 13.07 4.26 -4.78
C ALA A 130 13.29 2.85 -4.19
N ALA A 131 12.93 1.77 -4.88
CA ALA A 131 13.22 0.41 -4.43
C ALA A 131 14.73 0.05 -4.47
N SER A 132 15.58 0.99 -4.87
CA SER A 132 17.04 0.91 -4.77
C SER A 132 17.59 0.99 -3.34
N ASP A 133 16.73 1.26 -2.35
CA ASP A 133 17.07 1.30 -0.92
C ASP A 133 17.57 -0.05 -0.37
N ASP A 134 18.54 0.00 0.54
CA ASP A 134 19.20 -1.16 1.16
C ASP A 134 18.25 -2.06 1.96
N SER A 135 17.06 -1.58 2.32
CA SER A 135 16.03 -2.43 2.92
C SER A 135 15.47 -3.49 1.96
N ILE A 136 15.71 -3.38 0.65
CA ILE A 136 15.23 -4.30 -0.39
C ILE A 136 16.43 -5.04 -1.02
N ASP A 137 16.48 -6.36 -0.86
CA ASP A 137 17.62 -7.19 -1.28
C ASP A 137 17.62 -7.50 -2.78
N ALA A 138 16.44 -7.58 -3.38
CA ALA A 138 16.28 -7.90 -4.79
C ALA A 138 15.11 -7.13 -5.40
N ARG A 139 15.21 -6.85 -6.70
CA ARG A 139 14.16 -6.21 -7.48
C ARG A 139 13.88 -7.01 -8.74
N LEU A 140 12.61 -7.15 -9.06
CA LEU A 140 12.14 -7.65 -10.34
C LEU A 140 11.15 -6.64 -10.93
N THR A 141 11.16 -6.51 -12.25
CA THR A 141 10.04 -5.93 -12.98
C THR A 141 8.85 -6.89 -12.96
N PRO A 142 7.62 -6.39 -13.16
CA PRO A 142 6.46 -7.26 -13.31
C PRO A 142 6.65 -8.34 -14.38
N GLU A 143 7.24 -8.00 -15.52
CA GLU A 143 7.45 -8.90 -16.64
C GLU A 143 8.47 -9.99 -16.31
N GLU A 144 9.52 -9.66 -15.57
CA GLU A 144 10.50 -10.66 -15.10
C GLU A 144 9.87 -11.64 -14.11
N LEU A 145 9.02 -11.17 -13.19
CA LEU A 145 8.29 -12.08 -12.29
C LEU A 145 7.39 -13.02 -13.09
N LEU A 146 6.56 -12.47 -13.98
CA LEU A 146 5.61 -13.26 -14.77
C LEU A 146 6.31 -14.29 -15.65
N ALA A 147 7.43 -13.91 -16.28
CA ALA A 147 8.26 -14.84 -17.05
C ALA A 147 8.82 -15.97 -16.16
N GLN A 148 9.34 -15.65 -14.97
CA GLN A 148 9.86 -16.66 -14.03
C GLN A 148 8.77 -17.60 -13.51
N LEU A 149 7.54 -17.12 -13.31
CA LEU A 149 6.40 -17.96 -12.92
C LEU A 149 6.05 -18.92 -14.06
N ALA A 150 5.95 -18.41 -15.29
CA ALA A 150 5.65 -19.23 -16.47
C ALA A 150 6.75 -20.28 -16.75
N GLU A 151 8.03 -19.92 -16.61
CA GLU A 151 9.16 -20.85 -16.74
C GLU A 151 9.12 -22.01 -15.73
N ARG A 152 8.49 -21.80 -14.58
CA ARG A 152 8.28 -22.80 -13.54
C ARG A 152 6.97 -23.58 -13.71
N GLY A 153 6.21 -23.34 -14.78
CA GLY A 153 4.92 -23.97 -15.01
C GLY A 153 3.82 -23.50 -14.05
N ILE A 154 3.97 -22.32 -13.45
CA ILE A 154 2.97 -21.73 -12.55
C ILE A 154 2.07 -20.82 -13.38
N ASP A 155 0.88 -21.30 -13.74
CA ASP A 155 -0.17 -20.47 -14.32
C ASP A 155 -0.89 -19.67 -13.23
N LEU A 156 -1.04 -18.35 -13.45
CA LEU A 156 -1.75 -17.47 -12.53
C LEU A 156 -3.25 -17.80 -12.46
N LEU A 157 -3.86 -18.17 -13.58
CA LEU A 157 -5.31 -18.38 -13.65
C LEU A 157 -5.73 -19.69 -12.99
N ASP A 158 -4.79 -20.63 -12.84
CA ASP A 158 -4.99 -21.87 -12.09
C ASP A 158 -4.83 -21.68 -10.57
N GLN A 159 -4.38 -20.50 -10.11
CA GLN A 159 -4.25 -20.24 -8.68
C GLN A 159 -5.61 -19.96 -8.02
N PRO A 160 -5.74 -20.23 -6.70
CA PRO A 160 -6.95 -19.88 -5.97
C PRO A 160 -7.23 -18.37 -5.99
N GLU A 161 -8.52 -18.00 -6.03
CA GLU A 161 -8.96 -16.60 -5.99
C GLU A 161 -9.20 -16.05 -4.56
N VAL A 162 -9.16 -16.94 -3.57
CA VAL A 162 -9.39 -16.60 -2.16
C VAL A 162 -8.31 -17.19 -1.26
N PHE A 163 -8.13 -16.60 -0.08
CA PHE A 163 -7.36 -17.22 1.00
C PHE A 163 -8.34 -17.96 1.93
N GLU A 164 -8.50 -19.27 1.75
CA GLU A 164 -9.46 -20.09 2.52
C GLU A 164 -9.19 -20.09 4.03
N SER A 165 -7.96 -19.78 4.45
CA SER A 165 -7.52 -19.76 5.85
C SER A 165 -7.65 -18.39 6.53
N VAL A 166 -8.12 -17.35 5.84
CA VAL A 166 -8.15 -15.97 6.36
C VAL A 166 -9.58 -15.54 6.66
N ILE A 167 -9.95 -15.63 7.94
CA ILE A 167 -11.17 -15.05 8.52
C ILE A 167 -10.73 -14.12 9.65
N PRO A 168 -11.05 -12.81 9.63
CA PRO A 168 -11.97 -12.09 8.74
C PRO A 168 -11.44 -11.87 7.31
N PRO A 169 -12.32 -11.56 6.33
CA PRO A 169 -11.92 -11.34 4.94
C PRO A 169 -10.85 -10.25 4.82
N ASP A 170 -9.96 -10.41 3.84
CA ASP A 170 -8.85 -9.49 3.54
C ASP A 170 -9.34 -8.03 3.49
N ARG A 171 -8.66 -7.17 4.25
CA ARG A 171 -8.89 -5.71 4.29
C ARG A 171 -7.53 -5.04 4.11
N ARG A 172 -7.37 -4.29 3.02
CA ARG A 172 -6.05 -3.81 2.61
C ARG A 172 -5.74 -2.38 2.94
N ARG A 173 -6.76 -1.55 3.18
CA ARG A 173 -6.59 -0.10 3.41
C ARG A 173 -7.54 0.44 4.46
N HIS A 174 -7.03 1.36 5.27
CA HIS A 174 -7.79 2.21 6.16
C HIS A 174 -7.39 3.67 5.96
N TYR A 175 -6.09 3.97 6.09
CA TYR A 175 -5.55 5.32 6.04
C TYR A 175 -5.29 5.84 4.63
N SER A 176 -5.02 4.96 3.67
CA SER A 176 -4.35 5.34 2.43
C SER A 176 -5.21 5.25 1.18
N LEU A 177 -4.78 5.98 0.16
CA LEU A 177 -4.99 5.72 -1.25
C LEU A 177 -3.70 5.10 -1.84
N PRO A 178 -3.78 4.46 -3.03
CA PRO A 178 -2.59 3.95 -3.72
C PRO A 178 -1.49 5.02 -3.84
N GLY A 179 -0.27 4.64 -3.46
CA GLY A 179 0.89 5.52 -3.43
C GLY A 179 1.11 6.25 -2.10
N GLY A 180 0.35 5.90 -1.06
CA GLY A 180 0.56 6.38 0.31
C GLY A 180 -0.06 7.74 0.63
N LEU A 181 -0.85 8.31 -0.28
CA LEU A 181 -1.61 9.53 0.00
C LEU A 181 -2.70 9.22 1.05
N PRO A 182 -2.88 10.04 2.09
CA PRO A 182 -4.00 9.86 3.01
C PRO A 182 -5.35 9.89 2.29
N ALA A 183 -6.26 8.99 2.69
CA ALA A 183 -7.63 9.01 2.22
C ALA A 183 -8.30 10.35 2.60
N PRO A 184 -9.11 10.96 1.72
CA PRO A 184 -9.70 12.28 1.96
C PRO A 184 -10.45 12.38 3.29
N GLU A 185 -11.18 11.33 3.66
CA GLU A 185 -11.93 11.27 4.92
C GLU A 185 -10.99 11.26 6.13
N GLN A 186 -9.88 10.53 6.05
CA GLN A 186 -8.89 10.42 7.12
C GLN A 186 -8.12 11.74 7.29
N LEU A 187 -7.76 12.38 6.18
CA LEU A 187 -7.14 13.70 6.18
C LEU A 187 -8.07 14.75 6.82
N TRP A 188 -9.32 14.81 6.35
CA TRP A 188 -10.29 15.77 6.85
C TRP A 188 -10.54 15.60 8.35
N ASN A 189 -10.79 14.36 8.80
CA ASN A 189 -11.14 14.08 10.20
C ASN A 189 -10.01 14.42 11.17
N ARG A 190 -8.74 14.28 10.75
CA ARG A 190 -7.58 14.55 11.62
C ARG A 190 -7.06 15.99 11.54
N THR A 191 -7.17 16.62 10.37
CA THR A 191 -6.43 17.87 10.09
C THR A 191 -7.32 19.01 9.58
N GLY A 192 -8.54 18.71 9.13
CA GLY A 192 -9.42 19.69 8.45
C GLY A 192 -8.97 20.05 7.03
N LEU A 193 -7.87 19.49 6.52
CA LEU A 193 -7.38 19.77 5.18
C LEU A 193 -8.14 18.95 4.12
N ARG A 194 -8.18 19.50 2.91
CA ARG A 194 -8.64 18.79 1.71
C ARG A 194 -7.45 18.40 0.84
N VAL A 195 -7.60 17.28 0.12
CA VAL A 195 -6.64 16.87 -0.92
C VAL A 195 -6.94 17.65 -2.20
N GLU A 196 -5.91 18.23 -2.79
CA GLU A 196 -5.95 18.74 -4.16
C GLU A 196 -4.88 18.04 -5.01
N THR A 197 -5.31 17.36 -6.06
CA THR A 197 -4.40 16.64 -6.97
C THR A 197 -3.95 17.56 -8.09
N LEU A 198 -2.66 17.61 -8.36
CA LEU A 198 -2.12 18.35 -9.50
C LEU A 198 -2.42 17.63 -10.81
N SER A 199 -2.76 18.41 -11.84
CA SER A 199 -2.99 17.90 -13.19
C SER A 199 -1.68 17.79 -13.96
N GLY A 200 -1.53 16.78 -14.83
CA GLY A 200 -0.27 16.47 -15.50
C GLY A 200 0.24 17.52 -16.50
N ASP A 201 -0.65 18.32 -17.10
CA ASP A 201 -0.30 19.15 -18.26
C ASP A 201 0.29 20.53 -17.88
N ASP A 202 0.03 21.03 -16.66
CA ASP A 202 0.64 22.26 -16.13
C ASP A 202 0.75 22.25 -14.59
N PHE A 203 1.29 21.15 -14.03
CA PHE A 203 1.41 21.03 -12.57
C PHE A 203 2.33 22.12 -11.96
N THR A 204 3.20 22.74 -12.76
CA THR A 204 4.12 23.78 -12.33
C THR A 204 3.40 25.07 -11.95
N THR A 205 2.51 25.56 -12.83
CA THR A 205 1.69 26.75 -12.55
C THR A 205 0.72 26.46 -11.42
N ASP A 206 0.09 25.28 -11.45
CA ASP A 206 -0.85 24.81 -10.43
C ASP A 206 -0.25 24.82 -9.02
N VAL A 207 1.02 24.39 -8.87
CA VAL A 207 1.69 24.41 -7.57
C VAL A 207 2.07 25.83 -7.15
N ALA A 208 2.54 26.65 -8.09
CA ALA A 208 2.92 28.03 -7.79
C ALA A 208 1.72 28.84 -7.28
N GLU A 209 0.56 28.73 -7.95
CA GLU A 209 -0.67 29.40 -7.55
C GLU A 209 -1.11 29.02 -6.13
N ARG A 210 -1.09 27.72 -5.81
CA ARG A 210 -1.49 27.21 -4.48
C ARG A 210 -0.53 27.64 -3.38
N VAL A 211 0.77 27.70 -3.68
CA VAL A 211 1.78 28.16 -2.73
C VAL A 211 1.65 29.66 -2.48
N LEU A 212 1.47 30.46 -3.52
CA LEU A 212 1.29 31.92 -3.41
C LEU A 212 0.01 32.31 -2.68
N SER A 213 -1.09 31.58 -2.92
CA SER A 213 -2.37 31.77 -2.24
C SER A 213 -2.39 31.25 -0.80
N ARG A 214 -1.34 30.55 -0.35
CA ARG A 214 -1.27 29.90 0.97
C ARG A 214 -2.49 29.02 1.26
N ALA A 215 -2.95 28.29 0.24
CA ALA A 215 -4.13 27.45 0.34
C ALA A 215 -4.02 26.44 1.50
N ASP A 216 -5.11 26.24 2.25
CA ASP A 216 -5.15 25.29 3.37
C ASP A 216 -5.49 23.88 2.86
N VAL A 217 -4.58 23.32 2.07
CA VAL A 217 -4.76 22.05 1.36
C VAL A 217 -3.52 21.17 1.43
N LEU A 218 -3.73 19.87 1.27
CA LEU A 218 -2.70 18.89 0.96
C LEU A 218 -2.63 18.70 -0.55
N ILE A 219 -1.56 19.19 -1.16
CA ILE A 219 -1.29 19.06 -2.59
C ILE A 219 -0.71 17.67 -2.85
N ASP A 220 -1.37 16.90 -3.70
CA ASP A 220 -0.88 15.63 -4.22
C ASP A 220 -0.21 15.80 -5.59
N ALA A 221 1.10 15.61 -5.62
CA ALA A 221 1.91 15.70 -6.83
C ALA A 221 2.19 14.34 -7.50
N ALA A 222 1.74 13.23 -6.91
CA ALA A 222 2.21 11.90 -7.32
C ALA A 222 1.82 11.55 -8.77
N LEU A 223 0.58 11.84 -9.17
CA LEU A 223 0.09 11.51 -10.51
C LEU A 223 0.69 12.41 -11.60
N ALA A 224 0.74 13.72 -11.35
CA ALA A 224 1.41 14.68 -12.24
C ALA A 224 2.89 14.34 -12.46
N THR A 225 3.54 13.77 -11.45
CA THR A 225 4.93 13.32 -11.55
C THR A 225 5.07 11.86 -11.98
N GLY A 226 4.02 11.19 -12.46
CA GLY A 226 4.12 9.83 -13.01
C GLY A 226 4.50 8.75 -12.00
N CYS A 227 4.07 8.87 -10.75
CA CYS A 227 4.39 7.92 -9.68
C CYS A 227 3.71 6.56 -9.88
N VAL A 228 4.51 5.54 -10.20
CA VAL A 228 4.03 4.15 -10.37
C VAL A 228 3.39 3.56 -9.12
N CYS A 229 3.80 4.00 -7.92
CA CYS A 229 3.17 3.57 -6.67
C CYS A 229 1.73 4.08 -6.57
N SER A 230 1.39 5.21 -7.20
CA SER A 230 0.01 5.71 -7.30
C SER A 230 -0.78 5.06 -8.44
N GLY A 231 -0.23 4.05 -9.11
CA GLY A 231 -0.86 3.37 -10.26
C GLY A 231 -0.59 4.03 -11.61
N ALA A 232 0.30 5.03 -11.69
CA ALA A 232 0.64 5.67 -12.96
C ALA A 232 1.40 4.68 -13.85
N ILE A 233 0.69 4.01 -14.75
CA ILE A 233 1.24 3.06 -15.73
C ILE A 233 1.16 3.64 -17.14
N ARG A 234 2.06 3.18 -18.01
CA ARG A 234 2.08 3.62 -19.42
C ARG A 234 0.77 3.21 -20.11
N GLY A 235 0.16 4.14 -20.83
CA GLY A 235 -1.03 3.89 -21.64
C GLY A 235 -2.37 4.00 -20.90
N ALA A 236 -2.37 4.35 -19.61
CA ALA A 236 -3.57 4.69 -18.86
C ALA A 236 -3.59 6.19 -18.53
N PRO A 237 -4.78 6.85 -18.52
CA PRO A 237 -4.91 8.21 -18.04
C PRO A 237 -4.45 8.33 -16.58
N ALA A 238 -3.62 9.34 -16.28
CA ALA A 238 -3.11 9.54 -14.92
C ALA A 238 -4.24 9.77 -13.90
N ALA A 239 -5.33 10.41 -14.31
CA ALA A 239 -6.50 10.65 -13.46
C ALA A 239 -7.17 9.36 -12.95
N ASP A 240 -7.12 8.29 -13.74
CA ASP A 240 -7.75 7.01 -13.40
C ASP A 240 -6.83 6.07 -12.63
N ALA A 241 -5.54 6.39 -12.54
CA ALA A 241 -4.49 5.52 -12.02
C ALA A 241 -4.83 4.90 -10.66
N ARG A 242 -5.25 5.72 -9.69
CA ARG A 242 -5.61 5.23 -8.35
C ARG A 242 -6.90 4.43 -8.36
N THR A 243 -7.89 4.85 -9.14
CA THR A 243 -9.19 4.16 -9.25
C THR A 243 -9.00 2.75 -9.80
N ILE A 244 -8.15 2.58 -10.82
CA ILE A 244 -7.84 1.27 -11.42
C ILE A 244 -7.14 0.35 -10.41
N VAL A 245 -6.23 0.88 -9.59
CA VAL A 245 -5.60 0.08 -8.52
C VAL A 245 -6.64 -0.30 -7.46
N ALA A 246 -7.42 0.68 -6.98
CA ALA A 246 -8.44 0.45 -5.95
C ALA A 246 -9.52 -0.55 -6.40
N SER A 247 -9.81 -0.64 -7.71
CA SER A 247 -10.79 -1.62 -8.20
C SER A 247 -10.32 -3.08 -8.10
N LEU A 248 -9.02 -3.32 -7.87
CA LEU A 248 -8.46 -4.65 -7.65
C LEU A 248 -8.44 -5.07 -6.17
N GLU A 249 -8.75 -4.14 -5.25
CA GLU A 249 -8.60 -4.33 -3.83
C GLU A 249 -9.92 -4.70 -3.15
N PRO A 250 -9.88 -5.45 -2.03
CA PRO A 250 -11.07 -5.70 -1.23
C PRO A 250 -11.57 -4.39 -0.58
N PRO A 251 -12.81 -4.39 -0.04
CA PRO A 251 -13.35 -3.23 0.64
C PRO A 251 -12.45 -2.70 1.77
N ARG A 252 -12.50 -1.39 1.99
CA ARG A 252 -11.73 -0.71 3.04
C ARG A 252 -12.06 -1.24 4.44
N SER A 253 -11.05 -1.23 5.30
CA SER A 253 -11.18 -1.53 6.72
C SER A 253 -11.74 -0.32 7.49
N PRO A 254 -12.64 -0.54 8.46
CA PRO A 254 -13.06 0.51 9.39
C PRO A 254 -11.98 0.88 10.42
N THR A 255 -10.92 0.08 10.56
CA THR A 255 -9.81 0.28 11.50
C THR A 255 -8.46 0.10 10.81
N ALA A 256 -7.39 0.61 11.42
CA ALA A 256 -6.01 0.40 10.94
C ALA A 256 -5.75 -1.07 10.59
N VAL A 257 -5.11 -1.31 9.44
CA VAL A 257 -4.80 -2.66 8.94
C VAL A 257 -3.36 -3.10 9.25
N ILE A 258 -2.53 -2.16 9.69
CA ILE A 258 -1.15 -2.39 10.10
C ILE A 258 -0.95 -1.80 11.49
N GLU A 259 -0.18 -2.50 12.32
CA GLU A 259 0.19 -2.03 13.64
C GLU A 259 1.26 -0.93 13.52
N GLU A 260 0.94 0.28 13.96
CA GLU A 260 1.89 1.41 13.86
C GLU A 260 2.98 1.35 14.95
N ARG A 261 2.76 0.62 16.05
CA ARG A 261 3.69 0.59 17.17
C ARG A 261 5.00 -0.09 16.77
N GLY A 262 6.12 0.56 17.06
CA GLY A 262 7.45 0.04 16.70
C GLY A 262 7.81 0.22 15.23
N THR A 263 6.99 0.95 14.45
CA THR A 263 7.30 1.28 13.07
C THR A 263 8.52 2.21 13.01
N PRO A 264 9.52 1.92 12.16
CA PRO A 264 10.68 2.80 11.99
C PRO A 264 10.27 4.16 11.40
N PRO A 265 11.05 5.23 11.61
CA PRO A 265 10.73 6.54 11.07
C PRO A 265 10.67 6.50 9.53
N MET A 266 9.60 7.07 8.99
CA MET A 266 9.33 7.12 7.54
C MET A 266 9.81 8.42 6.89
N GLU A 267 10.02 9.47 7.68
CA GLU A 267 10.56 10.75 7.19
C GLU A 267 12.00 10.59 6.71
N VAL A 268 12.31 11.24 5.60
CA VAL A 268 13.67 11.30 5.04
C VAL A 268 14.06 12.73 4.77
N PRO A 269 15.36 13.07 4.87
CA PRO A 269 15.84 14.40 4.54
C PRO A 269 15.39 14.82 3.14
N ILE A 270 15.02 16.09 3.01
CA ILE A 270 14.67 16.66 1.71
C ILE A 270 15.90 16.56 0.80
N PRO A 271 15.77 16.02 -0.42
CA PRO A 271 16.89 15.91 -1.34
C PRO A 271 17.49 17.30 -1.62
N ILE A 272 18.80 17.44 -1.39
CA ILE A 272 19.51 18.66 -1.83
C ILE A 272 19.68 18.54 -3.34
N VAL A 273 18.89 19.30 -4.10
CA VAL A 273 19.06 19.37 -5.55
C VAL A 273 20.20 20.35 -5.83
N ALA A 274 21.40 19.83 -6.11
CA ALA A 274 22.36 20.58 -6.90
C ALA A 274 21.72 20.77 -8.28
N ARG A 275 21.63 22.00 -8.78
CA ARG A 275 21.08 22.30 -10.11
C ARG A 275 22.01 21.69 -11.18
N THR A 276 21.80 20.43 -11.54
CA THR A 276 22.44 19.81 -12.69
C THR A 276 21.38 19.44 -13.72
N VAL A 277 21.53 20.01 -14.91
CA VAL A 277 20.58 20.02 -16.04
C VAL A 277 20.42 18.62 -16.70
N SER A 278 21.00 17.57 -16.13
CA SER A 278 21.18 16.26 -16.79
C SER A 278 20.18 15.17 -16.39
N ASP A 279 19.32 15.39 -15.40
CA ASP A 279 18.38 14.35 -14.92
C ASP A 279 17.06 14.25 -15.72
N LEU A 280 16.95 14.95 -16.86
CA LEU A 280 15.83 14.83 -17.81
C LEU A 280 15.97 13.67 -18.81
N ALA A 281 16.90 12.74 -18.57
CA ALA A 281 17.11 11.60 -19.46
C ALA A 281 15.92 10.62 -19.43
N ILE A 282 15.13 10.69 -20.50
CA ILE A 282 14.13 9.73 -20.94
C ILE A 282 14.73 8.31 -20.94
N VAL A 283 14.14 7.39 -20.17
CA VAL A 283 14.55 5.97 -20.15
C VAL A 283 14.01 5.28 -21.41
N SER A 284 14.94 4.92 -22.31
CA SER A 284 14.75 3.94 -23.39
C SER A 284 15.36 2.58 -22.99
N PRO A 285 14.84 1.45 -23.53
CA PRO A 285 14.99 0.12 -22.95
C PRO A 285 16.28 -0.58 -23.40
N SER A 286 16.95 -1.28 -22.47
CA SER A 286 18.07 -2.17 -22.82
C SER A 286 17.67 -3.64 -22.73
N ARG A 287 18.06 -4.36 -23.79
CA ARG A 287 17.80 -5.77 -24.09
C ARG A 287 18.48 -6.71 -23.08
N GLY A 288 17.77 -7.79 -22.73
CA GLY A 288 18.22 -8.85 -21.82
C GLY A 288 19.18 -9.86 -22.45
N LEU A 289 19.71 -10.75 -21.60
CA LEU A 289 20.40 -12.03 -21.90
C LEU A 289 20.67 -12.78 -20.56
N PRO A 290 20.98 -14.09 -20.54
CA PRO A 290 20.06 -15.17 -20.17
C PRO A 290 20.33 -15.84 -18.81
N ALA A 291 19.32 -16.54 -18.30
CA ALA A 291 19.34 -17.27 -17.03
C ALA A 291 19.90 -18.70 -17.16
N SER A 292 20.69 -19.14 -16.18
CA SER A 292 21.11 -20.54 -16.01
C SER A 292 20.30 -21.22 -14.90
N ARG A 293 19.77 -22.39 -15.26
CA ARG A 293 18.79 -23.24 -14.56
C ARG A 293 19.45 -24.13 -13.48
N VAL A 294 18.88 -24.19 -12.28
CA VAL A 294 19.09 -25.30 -11.33
C VAL A 294 17.75 -25.61 -10.65
N GLU A 295 17.21 -26.78 -10.97
CA GLU A 295 16.02 -27.37 -10.35
C GLU A 295 16.40 -28.06 -9.03
N ARG A 296 15.59 -27.85 -7.98
CA ARG A 296 15.46 -28.82 -6.89
C ARG A 296 14.15 -28.64 -6.14
N GLU A 297 13.37 -29.71 -6.12
CA GLU A 297 12.11 -29.87 -5.38
C GLU A 297 12.34 -29.83 -3.86
N LEU A 298 11.42 -29.19 -3.13
CA LEU A 298 11.32 -29.26 -1.67
C LEU A 298 9.84 -29.38 -1.22
N PRO A 299 9.61 -30.02 -0.04
CA PRO A 299 8.31 -30.51 0.43
C PRO A 299 7.49 -29.44 1.19
N PRO A 300 6.21 -29.70 1.53
CA PRO A 300 5.29 -28.66 2.00
C PRO A 300 5.27 -28.54 3.53
N VAL A 301 5.39 -27.33 4.09
CA VAL A 301 4.96 -27.06 5.49
C VAL A 301 4.51 -25.60 5.71
N LEU A 302 3.27 -25.46 6.22
CA LEU A 302 2.65 -24.28 6.84
C LEU A 302 3.31 -23.89 8.18
N ALA A 303 3.54 -22.59 8.44
CA ALA A 303 3.28 -21.92 9.73
C ALA A 303 3.84 -20.47 9.78
N ILE A 304 3.02 -19.46 9.41
CA ILE A 304 3.07 -18.13 10.06
C ILE A 304 1.69 -17.47 9.96
N LEU A 305 0.70 -17.96 10.70
CA LEU A 305 -0.49 -17.15 11.06
C LEU A 305 -1.09 -17.72 12.35
N GLN A 306 -0.29 -17.90 13.40
CA GLN A 306 -0.85 -18.20 14.73
C GLN A 306 -0.79 -16.95 15.61
N PRO A 307 -1.94 -16.47 16.13
CA PRO A 307 -1.99 -15.44 17.16
C PRO A 307 -1.53 -16.02 18.51
N PRO A 308 -1.13 -15.18 19.48
CA PRO A 308 -0.58 -15.62 20.75
C PRO A 308 -1.61 -16.42 21.56
N THR A 309 -1.17 -17.58 22.06
CA THR A 309 -1.94 -18.48 22.92
C THR A 309 -2.13 -17.88 24.31
N GLY A 310 -3.39 -17.65 24.68
CA GLY A 310 -3.75 -17.19 26.01
C GLY A 310 -5.24 -16.94 26.20
N ALA A 311 -6.09 -17.95 25.96
CA ALA A 311 -7.46 -17.94 26.49
C ALA A 311 -8.03 -19.37 26.56
N THR A 312 -8.52 -19.69 27.76
CA THR A 312 -9.11 -20.96 28.19
C THR A 312 -10.34 -21.35 27.36
N GLU A 313 -10.47 -22.65 27.12
CA GLU A 313 -11.51 -23.31 26.31
C GLU A 313 -12.94 -22.93 26.70
N ALA A 314 -13.73 -22.50 25.70
CA ALA A 314 -15.19 -22.62 25.72
C ALA A 314 -15.68 -22.95 24.29
N HIS A 315 -16.26 -24.14 24.14
CA HIS A 315 -16.88 -24.63 22.89
C HIS A 315 -18.03 -23.72 22.41
N PRO A 316 -18.05 -23.24 21.14
CA PRO A 316 -19.25 -22.68 20.56
C PRO A 316 -19.98 -23.69 19.68
N ARG A 317 -21.26 -23.87 19.99
CA ARG A 317 -22.26 -24.59 19.17
C ARG A 317 -22.42 -23.89 17.81
N ARG A 318 -22.50 -24.67 16.73
CA ARG A 318 -22.79 -24.20 15.36
C ARG A 318 -24.12 -23.43 15.27
N PRO A 319 -24.15 -22.24 14.66
CA PRO A 319 -25.41 -21.62 14.23
C PRO A 319 -25.94 -22.31 12.96
N ARG A 320 -27.24 -22.65 12.95
CA ARG A 320 -27.97 -23.00 11.72
C ARG A 320 -28.39 -21.72 11.01
N LEU A 321 -27.98 -21.56 9.76
CA LEU A 321 -28.44 -20.51 8.85
C LEU A 321 -29.74 -21.00 8.17
N THR A 322 -30.82 -20.25 8.33
CA THR A 322 -32.07 -20.39 7.57
C THR A 322 -32.08 -19.37 6.43
N PRO A 323 -32.47 -19.73 5.20
CA PRO A 323 -32.47 -18.79 4.07
C PRO A 323 -33.66 -17.80 4.13
N PRO A 324 -33.53 -16.59 3.54
CA PRO A 324 -34.59 -15.58 3.55
C PRO A 324 -35.58 -15.81 2.41
N GLY A 325 -36.87 -15.87 2.74
CA GLY A 325 -37.98 -15.91 1.78
C GLY A 325 -39.06 -14.87 2.10
N SER A 326 -39.13 -13.85 1.25
CA SER A 326 -40.28 -13.04 0.78
C SER A 326 -41.26 -12.34 1.75
N PRO A 327 -41.83 -11.19 1.33
CA PRO A 327 -42.56 -10.26 2.20
C PRO A 327 -44.04 -10.65 2.36
N VAL A 328 -44.59 -10.42 3.56
CA VAL A 328 -46.03 -10.53 3.82
C VAL A 328 -46.69 -9.17 3.70
N VAL A 329 -47.73 -9.13 2.86
CA VAL A 329 -48.63 -8.00 2.58
C VAL A 329 -49.60 -7.76 3.75
N ALA A 330 -49.99 -6.49 3.90
CA ALA A 330 -50.74 -5.87 4.98
C ALA A 330 -52.18 -6.38 5.24
N GLY A 331 -52.67 -6.13 6.46
CA GLY A 331 -54.09 -6.04 6.81
C GLY A 331 -54.34 -4.85 7.75
N PRO A 332 -55.48 -4.11 7.64
CA PRO A 332 -55.71 -2.86 8.37
C PRO A 332 -56.62 -3.09 9.62
N PRO A 333 -57.18 -2.04 10.26
CA PRO A 333 -56.79 -1.56 11.58
C PRO A 333 -57.82 -1.87 12.67
N GLN A 334 -57.48 -1.66 13.95
CA GLN A 334 -58.49 -1.42 14.98
C GLN A 334 -58.12 -0.23 15.87
N ALA A 335 -59.11 0.65 16.01
CA ALA A 335 -59.06 1.90 16.74
C ALA A 335 -59.65 1.77 18.14
N ALA A 336 -59.11 2.61 19.03
CA ALA A 336 -59.71 3.25 20.19
C ALA A 336 -60.18 2.41 21.39
N SER A 337 -59.56 2.68 22.55
CA SER A 337 -60.33 3.13 23.71
C SER A 337 -59.50 4.08 24.57
N ALA A 338 -60.09 5.25 24.84
CA ALA A 338 -59.52 6.35 25.58
C ALA A 338 -59.67 6.14 27.10
N ALA A 339 -58.62 6.43 27.86
CA ALA A 339 -58.68 6.55 29.32
C ALA A 339 -58.49 8.02 29.74
N SER A 340 -59.43 8.51 30.53
CA SER A 340 -59.56 9.89 31.02
C SER A 340 -58.42 10.34 31.96
N PRO A 341 -58.13 11.66 32.04
CA PRO A 341 -57.11 12.19 32.95
C PRO A 341 -57.66 12.45 34.37
N PRO A 342 -56.80 12.47 35.41
CA PRO A 342 -57.17 12.78 36.78
C PRO A 342 -57.28 14.31 37.03
N PRO A 343 -58.04 14.74 38.06
CA PRO A 343 -58.35 16.15 38.31
C PRO A 343 -57.19 16.93 38.97
N PRO A 344 -57.18 18.27 38.86
CA PRO A 344 -56.07 19.10 39.34
C PRO A 344 -56.12 19.32 40.85
N ARG A 345 -54.94 19.25 41.49
CA ARG A 345 -54.74 19.69 42.88
C ARG A 345 -54.50 21.20 42.90
N ARG A 346 -55.34 21.93 43.62
CA ARG A 346 -55.11 23.32 44.03
C ARG A 346 -54.49 23.34 45.44
N ARG A 347 -53.35 24.00 45.59
CA ARG A 347 -53.08 25.02 46.62
C ARG A 347 -51.85 25.81 46.21
#